data_AF-A0A6A6SMV8-F1
#
_entry.id   AF-A0A6A6SMV8-F1
#
_cell.length_a   1.000
_cell.length_b   1.000
_cell.length_c   1.000
_cell.angle_alpha   90.00
_cell.angle_beta   90.00
_cell.angle_gamma   90.00
#
_symmetry.space_group_name_H-M   'P 1'
#
loop_
_entity.id
_entity.type
_entity.pdbx_description
1 polymer ?
#
loop_
_entity_poly.entity_id
_entity_poly.type
_entity_poly.pdbx_seq_one_letter_code
_entity_poly.pdbx_strand_id
1 'polypeptide(L)'
;MREEERSIRLRAKNRRKRYLEMHPEYFNDSSLELADPLLYDRLIRRFQTAAEREAEGRQKGFSGVMATDLWRAEAKKDALSHPSPQSLFTYNRGPQGQILEEDKDDKPMSKEEGKAWWADEMTQRFLRGDDADFNYKSLDANDKYDDPEEERDIQEAYFDSMEPDFDSDGEGSEKILTGETGIQDY
;
A
#
# COMPACT_ATOMS: atom_id res chain seq x y z
N MET A 1 -12.80 -21.43 10.70
CA MET A 1 -11.56 -21.71 9.94
C MET A 1 -11.43 -20.86 8.68
N ARG A 2 -12.04 -21.18 7.52
CA ARG A 2 -11.83 -20.41 6.27
C ARG A 2 -12.29 -18.95 6.33
N GLU A 3 -13.37 -18.65 7.04
CA GLU A 3 -13.87 -17.28 7.20
C GLU A 3 -13.01 -16.44 8.15
N GLU A 4 -12.54 -17.04 9.25
CA GLU A 4 -11.62 -16.41 10.19
C GLU A 4 -10.26 -16.12 9.54
N GLU A 5 -9.73 -17.05 8.74
CA GLU A 5 -8.50 -16.82 7.97
C GLU A 5 -8.67 -15.67 6.97
N ARG A 6 -9.85 -15.57 6.35
CA ARG A 6 -10.17 -14.48 5.42
C ARG A 6 -10.29 -13.14 6.14
N SER A 7 -10.92 -13.09 7.31
CA SER A 7 -11.05 -11.85 8.09
C SER A 7 -9.70 -11.38 8.63
N ILE A 8 -8.84 -12.29 9.12
CA ILE A 8 -7.47 -11.96 9.54
C ILE A 8 -6.66 -11.39 8.36
N ARG A 9 -6.72 -12.02 7.18
CA ARG A 9 -6.05 -11.52 5.98
C ARG A 9 -6.57 -10.16 5.54
N LEU A 10 -7.89 -9.94 5.64
CA LEU A 10 -8.50 -8.67 5.30
C LEU A 10 -8.05 -7.57 6.26
N ARG A 11 -8.05 -7.83 7.57
CA ARG A 11 -7.58 -6.88 8.59
C ARG A 11 -6.11 -6.51 8.37
N ALA A 12 -5.25 -7.49 8.09
CA ALA A 12 -3.85 -7.23 7.75
C ALA A 12 -3.72 -6.34 6.50
N LYS A 13 -4.47 -6.62 5.43
CA LYS A 13 -4.49 -5.78 4.23
C LYS A 13 -4.98 -4.36 4.50
N ASN A 14 -6.02 -4.19 5.29
CA ASN A 14 -6.54 -2.87 5.67
C ASN A 14 -5.49 -2.07 6.45
N ARG A 15 -4.82 -2.70 7.42
CA ARG A 15 -3.70 -2.08 8.16
C ARG A 15 -2.55 -1.66 7.24
N ARG A 16 -2.17 -2.53 6.30
CA ARG A 16 -1.11 -2.23 5.31
C ARG A 16 -1.51 -1.07 4.39
N LYS A 17 -2.77 -1.04 3.94
CA LYS A 17 -3.30 0.08 3.15
C LYS A 17 -3.24 1.39 3.95
N ARG A 18 -3.68 1.36 5.21
CA ARG A 18 -3.64 2.51 6.12
C ARG A 18 -2.22 3.01 6.36
N TYR A 19 -1.26 2.09 6.48
CA TYR A 19 0.15 2.45 6.58
C TYR A 19 0.62 3.24 5.35
N LEU A 20 0.33 2.76 4.14
CA LEU A 20 0.73 3.46 2.90
C LEU A 20 0.09 4.85 2.78
N GLU A 21 -1.17 5.01 3.23
CA GLU A 21 -1.84 6.32 3.26
C GLU A 21 -1.15 7.32 4.22
N MET A 22 -0.63 6.82 5.35
CA MET A 22 0.09 7.65 6.33
C MET A 22 1.57 7.84 6.00
N HIS A 23 2.14 7.00 5.12
CA HIS A 23 3.55 6.98 4.79
C HIS A 23 3.79 7.13 3.27
N PRO A 24 3.43 8.28 2.66
CA PRO A 24 3.68 8.53 1.24
C PRO A 24 5.17 8.51 0.87
N GLU A 25 6.07 8.67 1.85
CA GLU A 25 7.52 8.52 1.68
C GLU A 25 7.95 7.14 1.17
N TYR A 26 7.14 6.10 1.38
CA TYR A 26 7.41 4.74 0.89
C TYR A 26 7.73 4.71 -0.60
N PHE A 27 6.95 5.42 -1.42
CA PHE A 27 7.13 5.43 -2.89
C PHE A 27 8.34 6.25 -3.36
N ASN A 28 8.93 7.05 -2.48
CA ASN A 28 10.10 7.88 -2.78
C ASN A 28 11.41 7.24 -2.30
N ASP A 29 11.35 6.10 -1.61
CA ASP A 29 12.55 5.41 -1.16
C ASP A 29 13.32 4.82 -2.36
N SER A 30 14.60 5.15 -2.44
CA SER A 30 15.54 4.59 -3.40
C SER A 30 15.71 3.07 -3.29
N SER A 31 15.44 2.50 -2.11
CA SER A 31 15.49 1.05 -1.90
C SER A 31 14.39 0.32 -2.67
N LEU A 32 13.26 0.99 -2.94
CA LEU A 32 12.10 0.40 -3.60
C LEU A 32 12.39 0.02 -5.07
N GLU A 33 13.35 0.69 -5.71
CA GLU A 33 13.86 0.26 -7.03
C GLU A 33 14.43 -1.16 -6.99
N LEU A 34 15.09 -1.53 -5.89
CA LEU A 34 15.70 -2.85 -5.75
C LEU A 34 14.66 -3.93 -5.44
N ALA A 35 13.48 -3.55 -4.94
CA ALA A 35 12.39 -4.48 -4.72
C ALA A 35 11.93 -5.10 -6.05
N ASP A 36 11.70 -4.27 -7.08
CA ASP A 36 11.43 -4.73 -8.46
C ASP A 36 12.26 -3.94 -9.50
N PRO A 37 13.50 -4.38 -9.77
CA PRO A 37 14.42 -3.67 -10.66
C PRO A 37 13.93 -3.63 -12.11
N LEU A 38 13.13 -4.62 -12.52
CA LEU A 38 12.63 -4.74 -13.89
C LEU A 38 11.47 -3.80 -14.13
N LEU A 39 10.53 -3.79 -13.18
CA LEU A 39 9.39 -2.89 -13.22
C LEU A 39 9.84 -1.42 -13.10
N TYR A 40 10.81 -1.12 -12.23
CA TYR A 40 11.36 0.22 -12.12
C TYR A 40 11.99 0.72 -13.42
N ASP A 41 12.78 -0.14 -14.08
CA ASP A 41 13.41 0.20 -15.36
C ASP A 41 12.35 0.56 -16.42
N ARG A 42 11.27 -0.21 -16.43
CA ARG A 42 10.15 -0.12 -17.37
C ARG A 42 9.18 1.01 -17.10
N LEU A 43 8.92 1.39 -15.85
CA LEU A 43 7.89 2.37 -15.52
C LEU A 43 8.47 3.73 -15.15
N ILE A 44 9.70 3.77 -14.63
CA ILE A 44 10.35 4.98 -14.15
C ILE A 44 11.54 5.35 -15.05
N ARG A 45 12.53 4.46 -15.15
CA ARG A 45 13.82 4.78 -15.79
C ARG A 45 13.70 5.07 -17.28
N ARG A 46 12.75 4.46 -18.00
CA ARG A 46 12.49 4.76 -19.43
C ARG A 46 12.14 6.23 -19.69
N PHE A 47 11.47 6.89 -18.74
CA PHE A 47 11.01 8.28 -18.87
C PHE A 47 11.99 9.28 -18.25
N GLN A 48 13.08 8.82 -17.65
CA GLN A 48 14.12 9.69 -17.13
C GLN A 48 14.91 10.32 -18.29
N THR A 49 15.27 11.58 -18.12
CA THR A 49 16.20 12.27 -19.02
C THR A 49 17.64 11.83 -18.75
N ALA A 50 18.56 12.13 -19.68
CA ALA A 50 19.99 11.85 -19.47
C ALA A 50 20.53 12.57 -18.23
N ALA A 51 20.10 13.81 -17.99
CA ALA A 51 20.49 14.60 -16.83
C ALA A 51 19.97 14.01 -15.51
N GLU A 52 18.74 13.50 -15.48
CA GLU A 52 18.17 12.82 -14.30
C GLU A 52 18.95 11.54 -13.97
N ARG A 53 19.28 10.72 -14.98
CA ARG A 53 20.09 9.51 -14.78
C ARG A 53 21.50 9.80 -14.29
N GLU A 54 22.13 10.86 -14.80
CA GLU A 54 23.45 11.27 -14.33
C GLU A 54 23.41 11.79 -12.88
N ALA A 55 22.39 12.55 -12.51
CA ALA A 55 22.19 13.00 -11.14
C ALA A 55 21.99 11.81 -10.19
N GLU A 56 21.13 10.85 -10.56
CA GLU A 56 20.89 9.63 -9.80
C GLU A 56 22.15 8.76 -9.69
N GLY A 57 22.87 8.57 -10.79
CA GLY A 57 24.13 7.82 -10.82
C GLY A 57 25.22 8.47 -9.95
N ARG A 58 25.27 9.81 -9.90
CA ARG A 58 26.17 10.54 -9.00
C ARG A 58 25.77 10.39 -7.53
N GLN A 59 24.48 10.38 -7.22
CA GLN A 59 24.00 10.14 -5.86
C GLN A 59 24.29 8.72 -5.38
N LYS A 60 24.07 7.72 -6.24
CA LYS A 60 24.33 6.30 -5.93
C LYS A 60 25.82 5.96 -5.90
N GLY A 61 26.64 6.72 -6.62
CA GLY A 61 28.05 6.42 -6.83
C GLY A 61 28.27 5.18 -7.70
N PHE A 62 29.54 4.90 -8.03
CA PHE A 62 29.90 3.80 -8.93
C PHE A 62 29.47 2.42 -8.39
N SER A 63 29.69 2.16 -7.10
CA SER A 63 29.30 0.90 -6.47
C SER A 63 27.79 0.69 -6.46
N GLY A 64 27.01 1.76 -6.23
CA GLY A 64 25.54 1.69 -6.24
C GLY A 64 25.00 1.41 -7.63
N VAL A 65 25.53 2.07 -8.67
CA VAL A 65 25.17 1.80 -10.07
C VAL A 65 25.48 0.35 -10.42
N MET A 66 26.69 -0.13 -10.10
CA MET A 66 27.07 -1.52 -10.37
C MET A 66 26.16 -2.53 -9.64
N ALA A 67 25.81 -2.26 -8.38
CA ALA A 67 24.88 -3.10 -7.63
C ALA A 67 23.51 -3.15 -8.32
N THR A 68 22.95 -2.00 -8.72
CA THR A 68 21.64 -1.95 -9.40
C THR A 68 21.65 -2.72 -10.73
N ASP A 69 22.75 -2.65 -11.48
CA ASP A 69 22.89 -3.37 -12.74
C ASP A 69 23.00 -4.89 -12.52
N LEU A 70 23.67 -5.33 -11.46
CA LEU A 70 23.74 -6.75 -11.07
C LEU A 70 22.36 -7.28 -10.68
N TRP A 71 21.64 -6.57 -9.81
CA TRP A 71 20.28 -6.94 -9.40
C TRP A 71 19.32 -7.00 -10.60
N ARG A 72 19.42 -6.05 -11.54
CA ARG A 72 18.62 -6.08 -12.77
C ARG A 72 18.96 -7.30 -13.63
N ALA A 73 20.24 -7.63 -13.77
CA ALA A 73 20.66 -8.80 -14.56
C ALA A 73 20.21 -10.12 -13.92
N GLU A 74 20.24 -10.22 -12.59
CA GLU A 74 19.72 -11.36 -11.85
C GLU A 74 18.20 -11.49 -11.99
N ALA A 75 17.46 -10.40 -11.78
CA ALA A 75 16.02 -10.38 -11.94
C ALA A 75 15.58 -10.79 -13.35
N LYS A 76 16.29 -10.36 -14.41
CA LYS A 76 15.99 -10.82 -15.80
C LYS A 76 16.19 -12.31 -15.98
N LYS A 77 17.21 -12.91 -15.35
CA LYS A 77 17.45 -14.35 -15.41
C LYS A 77 16.36 -15.11 -14.65
N ASP A 78 15.98 -14.61 -13.48
CA ASP A 78 14.94 -15.23 -12.67
C ASP A 78 13.57 -15.17 -13.36
N ALA A 79 13.20 -14.02 -13.93
CA ALA A 79 11.96 -13.86 -14.68
C ALA A 79 11.85 -14.78 -15.90
N LEU A 80 12.99 -15.19 -16.49
CA LEU A 80 13.02 -16.20 -17.55
C LEU A 80 12.80 -17.63 -17.03
N SER A 81 13.34 -17.97 -15.86
CA SER A 81 13.15 -19.30 -15.26
C SER A 81 11.80 -19.44 -14.56
N HIS A 82 11.28 -18.36 -14.00
CA HIS A 82 10.06 -18.31 -13.19
C HIS A 82 9.16 -17.15 -13.64
N PRO A 83 8.53 -17.23 -14.83
CA PRO A 83 7.60 -16.20 -15.27
C PRO A 83 6.43 -16.05 -14.29
N SER A 84 6.32 -14.91 -13.64
CA SER A 84 5.22 -14.60 -12.72
C SER A 84 3.95 -14.25 -13.52
N PRO A 85 2.81 -14.91 -13.27
CA PRO A 85 1.52 -14.52 -13.86
C PRO A 85 1.11 -13.09 -13.50
N GLN A 86 1.54 -12.61 -12.33
CA GLN A 86 1.24 -11.28 -11.80
C GLN A 86 2.12 -10.18 -12.39
N SER A 87 3.23 -10.54 -13.06
CA SER A 87 4.10 -9.56 -13.72
C SER A 87 3.37 -8.88 -14.88
N LEU A 88 3.50 -7.55 -14.94
CA LEU A 88 3.05 -6.73 -16.08
C LEU A 88 3.82 -7.05 -17.37
N PHE A 89 5.03 -7.59 -17.26
CA PHE A 89 5.91 -7.86 -18.39
C PHE A 89 6.32 -9.33 -18.48
N THR A 90 6.50 -9.82 -19.70
CA THR A 90 6.98 -11.20 -19.95
C THR A 90 8.37 -11.16 -20.54
N TYR A 91 9.23 -12.08 -20.11
CA TYR A 91 10.60 -12.18 -20.57
C TYR A 91 10.78 -13.49 -21.34
N ASN A 92 11.39 -13.41 -22.53
CA ASN A 92 11.62 -14.54 -23.42
C ASN A 92 13.07 -14.55 -23.92
N ARG A 93 13.59 -15.74 -24.26
CA ARG A 93 14.90 -15.84 -24.92
C ARG A 93 14.75 -15.65 -26.42
N GLY A 94 15.42 -14.63 -26.95
CA GLY A 94 15.51 -14.39 -28.38
C GLY A 94 16.44 -15.38 -29.11
N PRO A 95 16.49 -15.31 -30.45
CA PRO A 95 17.21 -16.27 -31.29
C PRO A 95 18.72 -16.35 -31.02
N GLN A 96 19.32 -15.26 -30.54
CA GLN A 96 20.75 -15.15 -30.22
C GLN A 96 21.04 -15.30 -28.72
N GLY A 97 20.08 -15.81 -27.94
CA GLY A 97 20.20 -15.94 -26.48
C GLY A 97 20.05 -14.63 -25.70
N GLN A 98 19.75 -13.51 -26.38
CA GLN A 98 19.41 -12.25 -25.73
C GLN A 98 18.06 -12.37 -25.00
N ILE A 99 17.94 -11.76 -23.83
CA ILE A 99 16.67 -11.68 -23.10
C ILE A 99 15.83 -10.60 -23.79
N LEU A 100 14.83 -11.04 -24.55
CA LEU A 100 13.81 -10.20 -25.13
C LEU A 100 12.69 -10.00 -24.13
N GLU A 101 12.11 -8.81 -24.16
CA GLU A 101 11.08 -8.41 -23.25
C GLU A 101 9.82 -8.13 -24.08
N GLU A 102 8.77 -8.90 -23.87
CA GLU A 102 7.48 -8.74 -24.54
C GLU A 102 6.52 -7.98 -23.62
N ASP A 103 5.98 -6.89 -24.13
CA ASP A 103 4.96 -6.11 -23.45
C ASP A 103 3.62 -6.82 -23.59
N LYS A 104 2.93 -7.04 -22.47
CA LYS A 104 1.51 -7.40 -22.51
C LYS A 104 0.72 -6.13 -22.85
N ASP A 105 0.44 -5.93 -24.13
CA ASP A 105 -0.53 -5.01 -24.77
C ASP A 105 -0.59 -3.51 -24.34
N ASP A 106 -0.43 -3.15 -23.07
CA ASP A 106 -0.50 -1.79 -22.53
C ASP A 106 0.86 -1.31 -21.99
N LYS A 107 1.38 -0.22 -22.57
CA LYS A 107 2.58 0.47 -22.06
C LYS A 107 2.19 1.88 -21.62
N PRO A 108 2.76 2.41 -20.52
CA PRO A 108 2.51 3.79 -20.16
C PRO A 108 3.02 4.70 -21.28
N MET A 109 2.23 5.74 -21.59
CA MET A 109 2.51 6.72 -22.64
C MET A 109 3.18 7.97 -22.08
N SER A 110 3.13 8.17 -20.76
CA SER A 110 3.71 9.32 -20.09
C SER A 110 4.48 8.96 -18.81
N LYS A 111 5.33 9.89 -18.37
CA LYS A 111 6.07 9.77 -17.09
C LYS A 111 5.12 9.69 -15.89
N GLU A 112 4.00 10.41 -15.94
CA GLU A 112 2.99 10.44 -14.87
C GLU A 112 2.26 9.10 -14.78
N GLU A 113 1.85 8.56 -15.92
CA GLU A 113 1.22 7.24 -16.00
C GLU A 113 2.17 6.12 -15.55
N GLY A 114 3.44 6.17 -15.98
CA GLY A 114 4.46 5.23 -15.50
C GLY A 114 4.64 5.28 -13.98
N LYS A 115 4.67 6.48 -13.39
CA LYS A 115 4.70 6.64 -11.94
C LYS A 115 3.44 6.13 -11.25
N ALA A 116 2.26 6.32 -11.84
CA ALA A 116 1.01 5.83 -11.28
C ALA A 116 0.97 4.29 -11.28
N TRP A 117 1.38 3.65 -12.38
CA TRP A 117 1.46 2.19 -12.47
C TRP A 117 2.51 1.62 -11.52
N TRP A 118 3.64 2.32 -11.35
CA TRP A 118 4.66 1.94 -10.37
C TRP A 118 4.10 1.98 -8.95
N ALA A 119 3.41 3.06 -8.59
CA ALA A 119 2.79 3.19 -7.28
C ALA A 119 1.70 2.12 -7.05
N ASP A 120 0.89 1.82 -8.06
CA ASP A 120 -0.14 0.77 -7.94
C ASP A 120 0.47 -0.61 -7.74
N GLU A 121 1.44 -1.03 -8.56
CA GLU A 121 2.04 -2.36 -8.41
C GLU A 121 2.83 -2.47 -7.09
N MET A 122 3.57 -1.43 -6.69
CA MET A 122 4.25 -1.40 -5.39
C MET A 122 3.25 -1.42 -4.22
N THR A 123 2.07 -0.82 -4.39
CA THR A 123 0.96 -0.93 -3.42
C THR A 123 0.46 -2.37 -3.36
N GLN A 124 0.14 -2.99 -4.48
CA GLN A 124 -0.35 -4.38 -4.50
C GLN A 124 0.67 -5.34 -3.88
N ARG A 125 1.95 -5.18 -4.21
CA ARG A 125 3.08 -5.92 -3.64
C ARG A 125 3.14 -5.76 -2.12
N PHE A 126 3.09 -4.53 -1.62
CA PHE A 126 3.11 -4.25 -0.19
C PHE A 126 1.90 -4.85 0.53
N LEU A 127 0.70 -4.73 -0.05
CA LEU A 127 -0.53 -5.30 0.49
C LEU A 127 -0.49 -6.83 0.54
N ARG A 128 0.14 -7.49 -0.45
CA ARG A 128 0.36 -8.96 -0.43
C ARG A 128 1.35 -9.38 0.65
N GLY A 129 2.31 -8.51 0.98
CA GLY A 129 3.35 -8.78 1.97
C GLY A 129 4.64 -9.31 1.35
N ASP A 130 4.89 -8.92 0.10
CA ASP A 130 5.98 -9.47 -0.71
C ASP A 130 7.31 -8.70 -0.52
N ASP A 131 7.34 -7.64 0.30
CA ASP A 131 8.56 -6.88 0.60
C ASP A 131 9.33 -7.53 1.75
N ALA A 132 10.31 -8.35 1.39
CA ALA A 132 11.10 -9.15 2.35
C ALA A 132 11.82 -8.30 3.42
N ASP A 133 12.19 -7.07 3.08
CA ASP A 133 12.89 -6.15 3.99
C ASP A 133 11.94 -5.43 4.97
N PHE A 134 10.62 -5.54 4.76
CA PHE A 134 9.62 -4.87 5.59
C PHE A 134 9.11 -5.76 6.74
N ASN A 135 9.03 -5.20 7.96
CA ASN A 135 8.54 -5.93 9.12
C ASN A 135 7.00 -5.92 9.22
N TYR A 136 6.33 -6.71 8.36
CA TYR A 136 4.87 -6.83 8.38
C TYR A 136 4.31 -7.30 9.71
N LYS A 137 5.04 -8.12 10.48
CA LYS A 137 4.55 -8.61 11.78
C LYS A 137 4.26 -7.46 12.76
N SER A 138 5.12 -6.43 12.76
CA SER A 138 4.90 -5.25 13.60
C SER A 138 3.74 -4.38 13.13
N LEU A 139 3.48 -4.34 11.83
CA LEU A 139 2.40 -3.56 11.24
C LEU A 139 1.06 -4.28 11.37
N ASP A 140 1.01 -5.54 10.99
CA ASP A 140 -0.20 -6.37 10.98
C ASP A 140 -0.75 -6.63 12.39
N ALA A 141 0.07 -6.45 13.43
CA ALA A 141 -0.33 -6.57 14.83
C ALA A 141 -0.62 -5.21 15.50
N ASN A 142 -0.51 -4.10 14.77
CA ASN A 142 -0.64 -2.77 15.34
C ASN A 142 -2.02 -2.16 15.06
N ASP A 143 -2.80 -2.01 16.11
CA ASP A 143 -4.17 -1.49 16.08
C ASP A 143 -4.23 0.00 15.70
N LYS A 144 -3.11 0.75 15.76
CA LYS A 144 -3.05 2.14 15.26
C LYS A 144 -3.42 2.26 13.78
N TYR A 145 -3.22 1.18 13.02
CA TYR A 145 -3.53 1.13 11.60
C TYR A 145 -4.90 0.49 11.31
N ASP A 146 -5.69 0.18 12.34
CA ASP A 146 -7.10 -0.17 12.11
C ASP A 146 -7.83 1.03 11.47
N ASP A 147 -8.81 0.73 10.63
CA ASP A 147 -9.53 1.74 9.87
C ASP A 147 -10.48 2.51 10.82
N PRO A 148 -10.27 3.81 11.06
CA PRO A 148 -11.17 4.59 11.90
C PRO A 148 -12.59 4.72 11.32
N GLU A 149 -12.77 4.51 10.00
CA GLU A 149 -14.10 4.42 9.40
C GLU A 149 -14.84 3.16 9.87
N GLU A 150 -14.14 2.03 10.01
CA GLU A 150 -14.74 0.78 10.51
C GLU A 150 -15.24 0.95 11.95
N GLU A 151 -14.47 1.65 12.80
CA GLU A 151 -14.92 2.00 14.15
C GLU A 151 -16.15 2.91 14.14
N ARG A 152 -16.20 3.88 13.21
CA ARG A 152 -17.35 4.78 13.09
C ARG A 152 -18.59 4.08 12.55
N ASP A 153 -18.48 3.22 11.56
CA ASP A 153 -19.59 2.45 11.00
C ASP A 153 -20.20 1.53 12.08
N ILE A 154 -19.34 0.89 12.90
CA ILE A 154 -19.78 0.10 14.06
C ILE A 154 -20.49 0.98 15.09
N GLN A 155 -19.96 2.18 15.36
CA GLN A 155 -20.58 3.14 16.29
C GLN A 155 -21.93 3.65 15.76
N GLU A 156 -22.01 4.03 14.49
CA GLU A 156 -23.24 4.48 13.84
C GLU A 156 -24.30 3.38 13.86
N ALA A 157 -23.93 2.14 13.52
CA ALA A 157 -24.83 0.99 13.66
C ALA A 157 -25.28 0.75 15.11
N TYR A 158 -24.41 0.95 16.10
CA TYR A 158 -24.76 0.87 17.51
C TYR A 158 -25.74 1.99 17.91
N PHE A 159 -25.52 3.22 17.48
CA PHE A 159 -26.41 4.36 17.72
C PHE A 159 -27.77 4.17 17.04
N ASP A 160 -27.80 3.70 15.79
CA ASP A 160 -29.04 3.40 15.05
C ASP A 160 -29.81 2.23 15.66
N SER A 161 -29.12 1.26 16.26
CA SER A 161 -29.74 0.12 16.94
C SER A 161 -30.29 0.46 18.33
N MET A 162 -29.88 1.59 18.93
CA MET A 162 -30.49 2.07 20.15
C MET A 162 -31.87 2.65 19.85
N GLU A 163 -32.92 2.08 20.43
CA GLU A 163 -34.21 2.75 20.47
C GLU A 163 -34.03 4.09 21.20
N PRO A 164 -34.49 5.22 20.63
CA PRO A 164 -34.45 6.49 21.31
C PRO A 164 -35.25 6.42 22.61
N ASP A 165 -34.57 6.44 23.77
CA ASP A 165 -35.20 6.56 25.11
C ASP A 165 -35.94 7.92 25.31
N PHE A 166 -36.05 8.74 24.25
CA PHE A 166 -36.71 10.03 24.28
C PHE A 166 -38.25 9.92 24.27
N ASP A 167 -38.82 8.79 23.86
CA ASP A 167 -40.28 8.58 23.84
C ASP A 167 -40.73 7.42 24.75
N SER A 168 -40.62 7.64 26.06
CA SER A 168 -41.63 7.18 27.01
C SER A 168 -41.89 8.30 27.99
N ASP A 169 -42.75 9.24 27.60
CA ASP A 169 -44.08 9.41 28.17
C ASP A 169 -44.69 10.71 27.62
N GLY A 170 -45.95 10.63 27.17
CA GLY A 170 -46.62 11.60 26.30
C GLY A 170 -46.76 13.03 26.82
N GLU A 171 -47.23 13.90 25.91
CA GLU A 171 -47.85 15.20 26.17
C GLU A 171 -47.30 15.99 27.38
N GLY A 172 -46.32 16.87 27.14
CA GLY A 172 -46.18 18.12 27.91
C GLY A 172 -46.01 17.99 29.43
N SER A 173 -45.37 16.96 29.95
CA SER A 173 -44.96 16.92 31.35
C SER A 173 -43.44 17.08 31.47
N GLU A 174 -43.01 18.24 31.98
CA GLU A 174 -41.63 18.47 32.43
C GLU A 174 -41.26 17.37 33.44
N LYS A 175 -40.26 16.54 33.11
CA LYS A 175 -39.62 15.68 34.10
C LYS A 175 -38.99 16.58 35.16
N ILE A 176 -39.69 16.73 36.30
CA ILE A 176 -39.18 17.46 37.46
C ILE A 176 -37.97 16.67 37.97
N LEU A 177 -36.77 17.17 37.65
CA LEU A 177 -35.51 16.67 38.18
C LEU A 177 -35.49 16.96 39.69
N THR A 178 -35.83 15.96 40.50
CA THR A 178 -35.69 16.00 41.96
C THR A 178 -34.24 15.72 42.35
N GLY A 179 -33.33 16.58 41.89
CA GLY A 179 -31.99 16.66 42.44
C GLY A 179 -32.01 17.64 43.60
N GLU A 180 -31.64 17.19 44.81
CA GLU A 180 -31.30 18.07 45.93
C GLU A 180 -30.16 18.99 45.48
N THR A 181 -30.49 20.19 44.98
CA THR A 181 -29.49 21.23 44.76
C THR A 181 -29.08 21.75 46.12
N GLY A 182 -27.86 21.37 46.52
CA GLY A 182 -27.22 21.83 47.74
C GLY A 182 -27.30 23.35 47.87
N ILE A 183 -27.81 23.79 49.01
CA ILE A 183 -27.87 25.19 49.43
C ILE A 183 -26.48 25.82 49.24
N GLN A 184 -26.40 26.88 48.43
CA GLN A 184 -25.22 27.74 48.38
C GLN A 184 -25.40 28.84 49.43
N ASP A 185 -24.68 28.71 50.55
CA ASP A 185 -24.49 29.79 51.50
C ASP A 185 -23.79 30.97 50.79
N TYR A 186 -24.35 32.18 50.98
CA TYR A 186 -23.77 33.46 50.55
C TYR A 186 -22.88 34.06 51.63
#